data_AF-A0A9D6YIA9-F1
#
_entry.id   AF-A0A9D6YIA9-F1
#
_cell.length_a   1.000
_cell.length_b   1.000
_cell.length_c   1.000
_cell.angle_alpha   90.00
_cell.angle_beta   90.00
_cell.angle_gamma   90.00
#
_symmetry.space_group_name_H-M   'P 1'
#
loop_
_entity.id
_entity.type
_entity.pdbx_description
1 polymer ?
#
loop_
_entity_poly.entity_id
_entity_poly.type
_entity_poly.pdbx_seq_one_letter_code
_entity_poly.pdbx_strand_id
1 'polypeptide(L)' 'MPPVIVIAGVEDSACRELTAILAGQGYEVKRCSLEEALAEDLIKPDLLIVMNESPEGYDAVRSIKSREATREVPL' A
#
# COMPACT_ATOMS: atom_id res chain seq x y z
N MET A 1 5.37 -0.65 17.91
CA MET A 1 4.81 0.34 16.96
C MET A 1 3.55 -0.27 16.37
N PRO A 2 2.46 0.50 16.17
CA PRO A 2 1.29 -0.02 15.46
C PRO A 2 1.67 -0.40 14.02
N PRO A 3 1.04 -1.43 13.42
CA PRO A 3 1.30 -1.78 12.03
C PRO A 3 0.92 -0.62 11.10
N VAL A 4 1.77 -0.34 10.12
CA VAL A 4 1.57 0.72 9.13
C VAL A 4 0.92 0.12 7.89
N ILE A 5 -0.29 0.57 7.59
CA ILE A 5 -1.06 0.17 6.40
C ILE A 5 -1.06 1.33 5.41
N VAL A 6 -0.64 1.07 4.18
CA VAL A 6 -0.71 2.04 3.09
C VAL A 6 -1.83 1.63 2.14
N ILE A 7 -2.71 2.58 1.81
CA ILE A 7 -3.74 2.45 0.79
C ILE A 7 -3.33 3.31 -0.40
N ALA A 8 -3.10 2.66 -1.55
CA ALA A 8 -2.66 3.28 -2.79
C ALA A 8 -3.78 3.20 -3.84
N GLY A 9 -4.27 4.35 -4.31
CA GLY A 9 -5.36 4.37 -5.29
C GLY A 9 -6.05 5.73 -5.39
N VAL A 10 -7.20 5.76 -6.04
CA VAL A 10 -8.02 6.98 -6.16
C VAL A 10 -8.70 7.26 -4.81
N GLU A 11 -8.73 8.53 -4.39
CA GLU A 11 -9.47 8.89 -3.18
C GLU A 11 -10.98 8.90 -3.45
N ASP A 12 -11.63 7.77 -3.18
CA ASP A 12 -13.08 7.58 -3.27
C ASP A 12 -13.72 7.33 -1.90
N SER A 13 -15.04 7.10 -1.89
CA SER A 13 -15.78 6.80 -0.66
C SER A 13 -15.35 5.49 -0.01
N ALA A 14 -14.98 4.48 -0.80
CA ALA A 14 -14.54 3.19 -0.29
C ALA A 14 -13.19 3.30 0.42
N CYS A 15 -12.26 4.07 -0.12
CA CYS A 15 -10.96 4.38 0.48
C CYS A 15 -11.13 5.08 1.83
N ARG A 16 -12.08 6.01 1.94
CA ARG A 16 -12.39 6.71 3.20
C ARG A 16 -13.00 5.79 4.25
N GLU A 17 -13.96 4.96 3.88
CA GLU A 17 -14.56 3.98 4.79
C GLU A 17 -13.52 2.97 5.30
N LEU A 18 -12.71 2.41 4.39
CA LEU A 18 -11.66 1.47 4.74
C LEU A 18 -10.63 2.11 5.69
N THR A 19 -10.24 3.36 5.44
CA THR A 19 -9.34 4.11 6.32
C THR A 19 -9.94 4.28 7.71
N ALA A 20 -11.23 4.65 7.81
CA ALA A 20 -11.90 4.83 9.09
C ALA A 20 -12.00 3.52 9.88
N ILE A 21 -12.28 2.40 9.21
CA ILE A 21 -12.32 1.06 9.83
C ILE A 21 -10.95 0.69 10.39
N LEU A 22 -9.90 0.82 9.58
CA LEU A 22 -8.53 0.44 9.98
C LEU A 22 -7.98 1.35 11.09
N ALA A 23 -8.20 2.67 10.98
CA ALA A 23 -7.82 3.61 12.03
C ALA A 23 -8.59 3.32 13.34
N GLY A 24 -9.87 2.97 13.25
CA GLY A 24 -10.69 2.57 14.40
C GLY A 24 -10.21 1.30 15.10
N GLN A 25 -9.46 0.44 14.40
CA GLN A 25 -8.82 -0.75 14.96
C GLN A 25 -7.41 -0.47 15.54
N GLY A 26 -6.93 0.78 15.45
CA GLY A 26 -5.64 1.20 16.00
C GLY A 26 -4.45 1.03 15.06
N TYR A 27 -4.67 0.80 13.77
CA TYR A 27 -3.61 0.79 12.76
C TYR A 27 -3.20 2.22 12.36
N GLU A 28 -1.93 2.40 12.01
CA GLU A 28 -1.48 3.64 11.36
C GLU A 28 -1.77 3.54 9.87
N VAL A 29 -2.74 4.30 9.37
CA VAL A 29 -3.17 4.24 7.98
C VAL A 29 -2.68 5.46 7.21
N LYS A 30 -1.99 5.22 6.08
CA LYS A 30 -1.55 6.25 5.13
C LYS A 30 -2.27 6.06 3.80
N ARG A 31 -2.70 7.16 3.19
CA ARG A 31 -3.32 7.18 1.87
C ARG A 31 -2.38 7.89 0.91
N CYS A 32 -2.22 7.35 -0.29
CA CYS A 32 -1.34 7.90 -1.31
C CYS A 32 -1.85 7.54 -2.72
N SER A 33 -1.32 8.20 -3.73
CA SER A 33 -1.56 7.81 -5.12
C SER A 33 -0.82 6.51 -5.47
N LEU A 34 -1.20 5.90 -6.59
CA LEU A 34 -0.50 4.72 -7.11
C LEU A 34 0.96 5.04 -7.47
N GLU A 35 1.21 6.24 -8.00
CA GLU A 35 2.54 6.72 -8.40
C GLU A 35 3.43 6.92 -7.18
N GLU A 36 2.86 7.50 -6.12
CA GLU A 36 3.54 7.65 -4.84
C GLU A 36 3.93 6.28 -4.31
N ALA A 37 2.99 5.32 -4.23
CA ALA A 37 3.23 3.96 -3.74
C ALA A 37 4.37 3.21 -4.48
N LEU A 38 4.67 3.59 -5.72
CA LEU A 38 5.74 3.02 -6.54
C LEU A 38 7.08 3.72 -6.38
N ALA A 39 7.08 4.96 -5.89
CA ALA A 39 8.29 5.71 -5.60
C ALA A 39 9.12 4.97 -4.53
N GLU A 40 10.45 5.00 -4.69
CA GLU A 40 11.39 4.24 -3.85
C GLU A 40 11.41 4.67 -2.38
N ASP A 41 10.87 5.84 -2.07
CA ASP A 41 10.91 6.48 -0.75
C ASP A 41 9.68 6.18 0.13
N LEU A 42 8.78 5.28 -0.26
CA LEU A 42 7.71 4.92 0.67
C LEU A 42 8.26 4.16 1.88
N ILE A 43 7.86 4.65 3.05
CA ILE A 43 7.93 3.93 4.33
C ILE A 43 7.47 2.50 4.08
N LYS A 44 8.34 1.51 4.34
CA LYS A 44 8.05 0.08 4.16
C LYS A 44 6.78 -0.25 4.96
N PRO A 45 5.61 -0.42 4.31
CA PRO A 45 4.39 -0.69 5.02
C PRO A 45 4.36 -2.16 5.45
N ASP A 46 3.65 -2.45 6.54
CA ASP A 46 3.35 -3.82 6.94
C ASP A 46 2.29 -4.44 6.03
N LEU A 47 1.42 -3.60 5.47
CA LEU A 47 0.42 -3.98 4.47
C LEU A 47 0.24 -2.86 3.45
N LEU A 48 0.33 -3.21 2.16
CA LEU A 48 -0.05 -2.34 1.06
C LEU A 48 -1.37 -2.83 0.44
N ILE A 49 -2.36 -1.95 0.39
CA ILE A 49 -3.64 -2.17 -0.26
C ILE A 49 -3.69 -1.32 -1.52
N VAL A 50 -3.78 -1.96 -2.69
CA VAL A 50 -3.92 -1.25 -3.97
C VAL A 50 -5.39 -1.23 -4.36
N MET A 51 -6.00 -0.05 -4.33
CA MET A 51 -7.38 0.22 -4.75
C MET A 51 -7.40 0.78 -6.18
N ASN A 52 -6.90 -0.02 -7.12
CA ASN A 52 -6.97 0.30 -8.54
C ASN A 52 -7.14 -0.99 -9.35
N GLU A 53 -8.30 -1.15 -9.98
CA GLU A 53 -8.63 -2.31 -10.82
C GLU A 53 -8.15 -2.16 -12.27
N SER A 54 -7.46 -1.06 -12.59
CA SER A 54 -6.89 -0.82 -13.91
C SER A 54 -5.61 -1.65 -14.14
N PRO A 55 -5.19 -1.87 -15.41
CA PRO A 55 -3.91 -2.50 -15.75
C PRO A 55 -2.72 -1.94 -14.98
N GLU A 56 -2.69 -0.62 -14.77
CA GLU A 56 -1.66 0.09 -14.01
C GLU A 56 -1.61 -0.38 -12.54
N GLY A 57 -2.76 -0.64 -11.92
CA GLY A 57 -2.84 -1.20 -10.57
C GLY A 57 -2.22 -2.60 -10.46
N TYR A 58 -2.45 -3.45 -11.46
CA TYR A 58 -1.84 -4.78 -11.52
C TYR A 58 -0.31 -4.72 -11.73
N ASP A 59 0.16 -3.83 -12.59
CA ASP A 59 1.59 -3.61 -12.84
C ASP A 59 2.29 -3.03 -11.62
N ALA A 60 1.62 -2.19 -10.84
CA ALA A 60 2.13 -1.68 -9.57
C ALA A 60 2.37 -2.81 -8.55
N VAL A 61 1.39 -3.69 -8.37
CA VAL A 61 1.53 -4.87 -7.49
C VAL A 61 2.67 -5.78 -7.97
N ARG A 62 2.79 -6.00 -9.29
CA ARG A 62 3.86 -6.80 -9.88
C ARG A 62 5.25 -6.19 -9.63
N SER A 63 5.38 -4.88 -9.78
CA SER A 63 6.64 -4.15 -9.57
C SER A 63 7.08 -4.24 -8.11
N ILE A 64 6.15 -4.09 -7.17
CA ILE A 64 6.44 -4.15 -5.73
C ILE A 64 6.84 -5.56 -5.31
N LYS A 65 6.12 -6.61 -5.76
CA LYS A 65 6.50 -8.00 -5.51
C LYS A 65 7.86 -8.37 -6.11
N SER A 66 8.19 -7.82 -7.28
CA SER A 66 9.49 -8.08 -7.92
C SER A 66 10.66 -7.51 -7.09
N ARG A 67 10.46 -6.38 -6.42
CA ARG A 67 11.43 -5.78 -5.48
C ARG A 67 11.57 -6.58 -4.19
N GLU A 68 10.52 -7.23 -3.72
CA GLU A 68 10.60 -8.14 -2.57
C GLU A 68 11.30 -9.46 -2.91
N ALA A 69 11.16 -9.94 -4.14
CA ALA A 69 11.81 -11.17 -4.61
C ALA A 69 13.35 -11.03 -4.75
N THR A 70 13.88 -9.83 -4.96
CA THR A 70 15.33 -9.55 -4.95
C THR A 70 15.92 -9.39 -3.56
N ARG A 71 15.11 -9.51 -2.50
CA ARG A 71 15.59 -9.47 -1.13
C ARG A 71 16.15 -10.86 -0.77
N GLU A 72 17.47 -10.97 -0.74
CA GLU A 72 18.13 -12.10 -0.08
C GLU A 72 17.57 -12.22 1.34
N VAL A 73 16.90 -13.33 1.61
CA VAL A 73 16.51 -13.71 2.97
C VAL A 73 17.81 -14.11 3.67
N PRO A 74 18.29 -13.38 4.69
CA PRO A 74 19.46 -13.82 5.42
C PRO A 74 19.11 -15.12 6.16
N LEU A 75 19.88 -16.17 5.88
CA LEU A 75 19.83 -17.49 6.53
C LEU A 75 20.07 -17.40 8.05
#